data_AF-A0A6L9F2B0-F1
#
_entry.id   AF-A0A6L9F2B0-F1
#
_cell.length_a   1.000
_cell.length_b   1.000
_cell.length_c   1.000
_cell.angle_alpha   90.00
_cell.angle_beta   90.00
_cell.angle_gamma   90.00
#
_symmetry.space_group_name_H-M   'P 1'
#
loop_
_entity.id
_entity.type
_entity.pdbx_description
1 polymer ?
#
loop_
_entity_poly.entity_id
_entity_poly.type
_entity_poly.pdbx_seq_one_letter_code
_entity_poly.pdbx_strand_id
1 'polypeptide(L)'
;MSTKEKILEDLLLEEQVIKENEIILFNDDVNTFDHVIDTLIDACDHTPEQAEQCSIIVHYKGKCTVKTGTYEDLKPRCSKLLTAGLSAEIV
;
A
#
# COMPACT_ATOMS: atom_id res chain seq x y z
N MET A 1 -41.24 -18.97 -22.50
CA MET A 1 -40.60 -17.86 -21.77
C MET A 1 -39.35 -18.45 -21.09
N SER A 2 -38.26 -18.81 -21.76
CA SER A 2 -37.41 -18.18 -22.78
C SER A 2 -36.52 -17.05 -22.23
N THR A 3 -35.31 -17.46 -21.83
CA THR A 3 -34.02 -16.93 -22.32
C THR A 3 -33.57 -15.52 -21.95
N LYS A 4 -33.92 -15.01 -20.75
CA LYS A 4 -33.38 -13.70 -20.29
C LYS A 4 -32.47 -13.72 -19.07
N GLU A 5 -32.50 -14.76 -18.24
CA GLU A 5 -31.76 -14.70 -16.96
C GLU A 5 -30.32 -15.21 -17.06
N LYS A 6 -30.03 -16.21 -17.91
CA LYS A 6 -28.68 -16.77 -18.03
C LYS A 6 -27.65 -15.89 -18.74
N ILE A 7 -28.08 -14.86 -19.48
CA ILE A 7 -27.17 -13.99 -20.24
C ILE A 7 -26.62 -12.85 -19.35
N LEU A 8 -27.26 -12.58 -18.20
CA LEU A 8 -26.85 -11.51 -17.28
C LEU A 8 -25.70 -11.93 -16.34
N GLU A 9 -25.57 -13.22 -16.03
CA GLU A 9 -24.52 -13.72 -15.12
C GLU A 9 -23.14 -13.83 -15.78
N ASP A 10 -23.06 -14.09 -17.09
CA ASP A 10 -21.78 -14.16 -17.82
C ASP A 10 -21.19 -12.77 -18.15
N LEU A 11 -21.96 -11.68 -18.04
CA LEU A 11 -21.49 -10.32 -18.34
C LEU A 11 -20.82 -9.61 -17.14
N LEU A 12 -20.85 -10.22 -15.95
CA LEU A 12 -20.40 -9.62 -14.68
C LEU A 12 -18.99 -10.04 -14.23
N LEU A 13 -18.27 -10.83 -15.05
CA LEU A 13 -16.97 -11.42 -14.69
C LEU A 13 -15.82 -11.01 -15.63
N GLU A 14 -15.95 -9.87 -16.30
CA GLU A 14 -14.83 -9.18 -16.98
C GLU A 14 -14.60 -7.79 -16.39
N GLU A 15 -14.86 -7.59 -15.09
CA GLU A 15 -14.09 -6.58 -14.38
C GLU A 15 -12.65 -7.08 -14.43
N GLN A 16 -11.84 -6.49 -15.32
CA GLN A 16 -10.39 -6.52 -15.19
C GLN A 16 -10.11 -6.21 -13.73
N VAL A 17 -9.78 -7.24 -12.95
CA VAL A 17 -9.22 -7.06 -11.62
C VAL A 17 -7.89 -6.39 -11.91
N ILE A 18 -7.92 -5.05 -11.96
CA ILE A 18 -6.73 -4.23 -12.01
C ILE A 18 -5.97 -4.69 -10.78
N LYS A 19 -4.90 -5.47 -11.00
CA LYS A 19 -4.04 -5.90 -9.91
C LYS A 19 -3.41 -4.63 -9.37
N GLU A 20 -4.05 -4.07 -8.35
CA GLU A 20 -3.48 -2.99 -7.58
C GLU A 20 -2.26 -3.57 -6.87
N ASN A 21 -1.14 -2.90 -7.04
CA ASN A 21 0.08 -3.26 -6.32
C ASN A 21 0.00 -2.56 -4.96
N GLU A 22 0.76 -3.05 -4.00
CA GLU A 22 0.77 -2.50 -2.65
C GLU A 22 2.20 -2.23 -2.18
N ILE A 23 2.43 -1.10 -1.51
CA ILE A 23 3.68 -0.87 -0.79
C ILE A 23 3.54 -1.47 0.60
N ILE A 24 4.39 -2.43 0.92
CA ILE A 24 4.56 -2.99 2.25
C ILE A 24 5.78 -2.36 2.89
N LEU A 25 5.60 -1.71 4.03
CA LEU A 25 6.66 -1.25 4.91
C LEU A 25 6.96 -2.34 5.96
N PHE A 26 8.24 -2.64 6.16
CA PHE A 26 8.72 -3.62 7.13
C PHE A 26 9.37 -2.93 8.33
N ASN A 27 9.26 -3.56 9.49
CA ASN A 27 9.92 -3.08 10.69
C ASN A 27 11.42 -3.26 10.58
N ASP A 28 12.16 -2.31 11.14
CA ASP A 28 13.59 -2.38 11.34
C ASP A 28 13.95 -1.97 12.78
N ASP A 29 15.20 -2.23 13.19
CA ASP A 29 15.70 -1.94 14.54
C ASP A 29 16.56 -0.66 14.58
N VAL A 30 16.56 0.14 13.51
CA VAL A 30 17.51 1.26 13.32
C VAL A 30 16.79 2.61 13.34
N ASN A 31 15.60 2.68 12.73
CA ASN A 31 14.83 3.90 12.55
C ASN A 31 13.90 4.17 13.75
N THR A 32 13.75 5.46 14.11
CA THR A 32 12.82 5.90 15.16
C THR A 32 11.40 6.06 14.61
N PHE A 33 10.40 6.02 15.50
CA PHE A 33 9.01 6.29 15.12
C PHE A 33 8.83 7.63 14.41
N ASP A 34 9.45 8.70 14.91
CA ASP A 34 9.38 10.03 14.31
C ASP A 34 9.91 10.03 12.86
N HIS A 35 11.05 9.36 12.61
CA HIS A 35 11.62 9.23 11.27
C HIS A 35 10.69 8.48 10.32
N VAL A 36 10.10 7.37 10.79
CA VAL A 36 9.13 6.59 10.00
C VAL A 36 7.90 7.44 9.68
N ILE A 37 7.38 8.18 10.66
CA ILE A 37 6.18 9.02 10.52
C ILE A 37 6.42 10.13 9.50
N ASP A 38 7.50 10.90 9.66
CA ASP A 38 7.83 12.01 8.76
C ASP A 38 8.05 11.52 7.33
N THR A 39 8.70 10.37 7.17
CA THR A 39 8.93 9.79 5.84
C THR A 39 7.62 9.30 5.20
N LEU A 40 6.70 8.73 5.97
CA LEU A 40 5.39 8.31 5.46
C LEU A 40 4.53 9.50 5.01
N ILE A 41 4.61 10.62 5.73
CA ILE A 41 3.95 11.87 5.34
C ILE A 41 4.51 12.36 3.99
N ASP A 42 5.84 12.45 3.82
CA ASP A 42 6.46 12.97 2.59
C ASP A 42 6.36 12.02 1.37
N ALA A 43 6.49 10.71 1.60
CA ALA A 43 6.53 9.74 0.51
C ALA A 43 5.14 9.25 0.08
N CYS A 44 4.23 9.09 1.04
CA CYS A 44 2.92 8.45 0.81
C CYS A 44 1.73 9.42 0.95
N ASP A 45 2.00 10.70 1.21
CA ASP A 45 0.99 11.75 1.48
C ASP A 45 0.05 11.36 2.64
N HIS A 46 0.59 10.68 3.65
CA HIS A 46 -0.16 10.31 4.85
C HIS A 46 -0.41 11.53 5.74
N THR A 47 -1.53 11.54 6.46
CA THR A 47 -1.67 12.46 7.60
C THR A 47 -0.78 11.99 8.77
N PRO A 48 -0.44 12.87 9.73
CA PRO A 48 0.33 12.48 10.90
C PRO A 48 -0.28 11.29 11.66
N GLU A 49 -1.61 11.28 11.80
CA GLU A 49 -2.32 10.20 12.49
C GLU A 49 -2.22 8.89 11.72
N GLN A 50 -2.33 8.91 10.39
CA GLN A 50 -2.19 7.70 9.56
C GLN A 50 -0.78 7.14 9.64
N ALA A 51 0.22 8.01 9.56
CA ALA A 51 1.62 7.64 9.62
C ALA A 51 1.98 7.07 11.02
N GLU A 52 1.46 7.65 12.10
CA GLU A 52 1.62 7.15 13.46
C GLU A 52 0.96 5.77 13.64
N GLN A 53 -0.26 5.58 13.14
CA GLN A 53 -0.91 4.27 13.20
C GLN A 53 -0.13 3.23 12.39
N CYS A 54 0.36 3.59 11.20
CA CYS A 54 1.18 2.71 10.39
C CYS A 54 2.47 2.31 11.10
N SER A 55 3.17 3.27 11.72
CA SER A 55 4.43 3.00 12.42
C SER A 55 4.23 2.08 13.63
N ILE A 56 3.14 2.26 14.39
CA ILE A 56 2.73 1.36 15.48
C ILE A 56 2.43 -0.04 14.94
N ILE A 57 1.67 -0.15 13.84
CA ILE A 57 1.33 -1.43 13.23
C ILE A 57 2.59 -2.17 12.76
N VAL A 58 3.49 -1.47 12.07
CA VAL A 58 4.77 -2.03 11.60
C VAL A 58 5.57 -2.55 12.79
N HIS A 59 5.71 -1.78 13.86
CA HIS A 59 6.48 -2.18 15.04
C HIS A 59 5.97 -3.47 15.67
N TYR A 60 4.65 -3.61 15.84
CA TYR A 60 4.09 -4.80 16.51
C TYR A 60 3.85 -5.99 15.59
N LYS A 61 3.53 -5.76 14.30
CA LYS A 61 3.20 -6.82 13.34
C LYS A 61 4.35 -7.17 12.41
N GLY A 62 5.45 -6.44 12.46
CA GLY A 62 6.62 -6.58 11.59
C GLY A 62 6.43 -5.99 10.19
N LYS A 63 5.19 -5.70 9.77
CA LYS A 63 4.88 -5.09 8.46
C LYS A 63 3.53 -4.38 8.43
N CYS A 64 3.37 -3.44 7.50
CA CYS A 64 2.12 -2.74 7.24
C CYS A 64 2.01 -2.37 5.75
N THR A 65 0.82 -2.48 5.18
CA THR A 65 0.53 -1.92 3.86
C THR A 65 0.29 -0.42 4.01
N VAL A 66 1.12 0.40 3.36
CA VAL A 66 1.08 1.86 3.49
C VAL A 66 0.36 2.56 2.34
N LYS A 67 0.34 1.94 1.15
CA LYS A 67 -0.34 2.49 -0.02
C LYS A 67 -0.67 1.38 -1.01
N THR A 68 -1.82 1.47 -1.66
CA THR A 68 -2.21 0.62 -2.79
C THR A 68 -2.38 1.49 -4.04
N GLY A 69 -2.07 0.94 -5.22
CA GLY A 69 -2.17 1.69 -6.46
C GLY A 69 -1.47 1.04 -7.65
N THR A 70 -1.29 1.79 -8.73
CA THR A 70 -0.56 1.30 -9.91
C THR A 70 0.93 1.26 -9.63
N TYR A 71 1.64 0.30 -10.24
CA TYR A 71 3.09 0.20 -10.10
C TYR A 71 3.82 1.50 -10.47
N GLU A 72 3.32 2.25 -11.46
CA GLU A 72 3.91 3.53 -11.88
C GLU A 72 3.80 4.63 -10.82
N ASP A 73 2.71 4.67 -10.03
CA ASP A 73 2.57 5.60 -8.91
C ASP A 73 3.35 5.12 -7.68
N LEU A 74 3.35 3.82 -7.42
CA LEU A 74 4.00 3.26 -6.24
C LEU A 74 5.52 3.20 -6.35
N LYS A 75 6.08 2.99 -7.55
CA LYS A 75 7.52 2.93 -7.77
C LYS A 75 8.28 4.17 -7.25
N PRO A 76 7.93 5.42 -7.61
CA PRO A 76 8.62 6.59 -7.08
C PRO A 76 8.44 6.74 -5.56
N ARG A 77 7.27 6.39 -5.01
CA ARG A 77 6.99 6.46 -3.57
C ARG A 77 7.82 5.44 -2.78
N CYS A 78 7.84 4.18 -3.21
CA CYS A 78 8.67 3.14 -2.63
C CYS A 78 10.16 3.48 -2.74
N SER A 79 10.59 4.08 -3.85
CA SER A 79 11.99 4.52 -4.01
C SER A 79 12.37 5.60 -3.00
N LYS A 80 11.47 6.54 -2.69
CA LYS A 80 11.68 7.53 -1.63
C LYS A 80 11.83 6.88 -0.25
N LEU A 81 10.96 5.93 0.09
CA LEU A 81 11.04 5.18 1.36
C LEU A 81 12.40 4.47 1.50
N LEU A 82 12.84 3.78 0.45
CA LEU A 82 14.15 3.11 0.42
C LEU A 82 15.32 4.10 0.54
N THR A 83 15.23 5.27 -0.10
CA THR A 83 16.27 6.31 -0.03
C THR A 83 16.35 6.94 1.36
N ALA A 84 15.22 7.03 2.06
CA ALA A 84 15.14 7.47 3.46
C ALA A 84 15.64 6.42 4.46
N GLY A 85 16.06 5.23 4.00
CA GLY A 85 16.60 4.16 4.84
C GLY A 85 15.54 3.25 5.45
N LEU A 86 14.29 3.31 4.99
CA LEU A 86 13.22 2.40 5.40
C LEU A 86 13.21 1.12 4.55
N SER A 87 12.74 0.03 5.13
CA SER A 87 12.59 -1.25 4.41
C SER A 87 11.20 -1.35 3.79
N ALA A 88 11.07 -1.17 2.47
CA ALA A 88 9.78 -1.24 1.77
C ALA A 88 9.85 -2.06 0.47
N GLU A 89 8.76 -2.73 0.11
CA GLU A 89 8.62 -3.53 -1.12
C GLU A 89 7.26 -3.27 -1.78
N ILE A 90 7.21 -3.37 -3.12
CA ILE A 90 5.95 -3.37 -3.88
C ILE A 90 5.57 -4.82 -4.20
N VAL A 91 4.37 -5.24 -3.82
CA VAL A 91 3.79 -6.58 -4.09
C VAL A 91 2.56 -6.52 -4.99
#